data_AF-Q83VM3-F1
#
_entry.id   AF-Q83VM3-F1
#
_cell.length_a   1.000
_cell.length_b   1.000
_cell.length_c   1.000
_cell.angle_alpha   90.00
_cell.angle_beta   90.00
_cell.angle_gamma   90.00
#
_symmetry.space_group_name_H-M   'P 1'
#
loop_
_entity.id
_entity.type
_entity.pdbx_description
1 polymer ?
#
loop_
_entity_poly.entity_id
_entity_poly.type
_entity_poly.pdbx_seq_one_letter_code
_entity_poly.pdbx_strand_id
1 'polypeptide(L)'
;VFDLRFCVPNEEILSEKGIHTLEHLFAGFMRDHLNGQDVEIIDISPMGCRTGFYMSLIGTPDEQRVAKAWQAAMDDVLKVASQNDIPEL
;
A
#
# COMPACT_ATOMS: atom_id res chain seq x y z
N VAL A 1 -3.57 -9.47 -9.31
CA VAL A 1 -2.51 -9.11 -8.35
C VAL A 1 -1.67 -8.03 -8.98
N PHE A 2 -1.37 -6.97 -8.24
CA PHE A 2 -0.52 -5.85 -8.67
C PHE A 2 0.82 -5.87 -7.95
N ASP A 3 1.87 -5.49 -8.68
CA ASP A 3 3.21 -5.21 -8.17
C ASP A 3 3.32 -3.71 -7.89
N LEU A 4 3.28 -3.33 -6.61
CA LEU A 4 3.42 -1.95 -6.17
C LEU A 4 4.89 -1.70 -5.84
N ARG A 5 5.67 -1.29 -6.84
CA ARG A 5 7.13 -1.17 -6.77
C ARG A 5 7.54 0.21 -6.27
N PHE A 6 8.01 0.29 -5.02
CA PHE A 6 8.45 1.53 -4.38
C PHE A 6 9.91 1.87 -4.69
N CYS A 7 10.76 0.86 -4.80
CA CYS A 7 12.20 1.02 -4.95
C CYS A 7 12.70 0.38 -6.23
N VAL A 8 13.75 0.98 -6.81
CA VAL A 8 14.47 0.37 -7.93
C VAL A 8 15.14 -0.93 -7.46
N PRO A 9 14.86 -2.09 -8.10
CA PRO A 9 15.42 -3.37 -7.67
C PRO A 9 16.96 -3.36 -7.66
N ASN A 10 17.56 -3.90 -6.60
CA ASN A 10 19.01 -3.99 -6.38
C ASN A 10 19.75 -2.65 -6.20
N GLU A 11 19.03 -1.53 -6.08
CA GLU A 11 19.61 -0.21 -5.82
C GLU A 11 19.14 0.35 -4.48
N GLU A 12 17.85 0.17 -4.16
CA GLU A 12 17.22 0.76 -2.98
C GLU A 12 16.39 -0.26 -2.21
N ILE A 13 16.19 0.02 -0.92
CA ILE A 13 15.41 -0.84 -0.02
C ILE A 13 14.72 -0.02 1.05
N LEU A 14 13.49 -0.39 1.38
CA LEU A 14 12.76 0.19 2.50
C LEU A 14 13.31 -0.36 3.82
N SER A 15 13.37 0.51 4.84
CA SER A 15 13.75 0.08 6.19
C SER A 15 12.71 -0.90 6.75
N GLU A 16 13.14 -1.86 7.58
CA GLU A 16 12.26 -2.87 8.19
C GLU A 16 11.14 -2.26 9.03
N LYS A 17 11.47 -1.28 9.88
CA LYS A 17 10.46 -0.59 10.68
C LYS A 17 9.49 0.21 9.80
N GLY A 18 10.02 0.93 8.81
CA GLY A 18 9.21 1.74 7.91
C GLY A 18 8.23 0.91 7.09
N ILE A 19 8.67 -0.21 6.53
CA ILE A 19 7.80 -1.07 5.71
C ILE A 19 6.72 -1.75 6.54
N HIS A 20 7.03 -2.21 7.76
CA HIS A 20 6.04 -2.79 8.65
C HIS A 20 5.03 -1.74 9.12
N THR A 21 5.47 -0.55 9.53
CA THR A 21 4.54 0.54 9.85
C THR A 21 3.66 0.93 8.65
N LEU A 22 4.25 0.95 7.45
CA LEU A 22 3.51 1.25 6.24
C LEU A 22 2.49 0.17 5.92
N GLU A 23 2.76 -1.11 6.16
CA GLU A 23 1.81 -2.21 5.96
C GLU A 23 0.47 -1.97 6.70
N HIS A 24 0.54 -1.60 7.98
CA HIS A 24 -0.64 -1.33 8.82
C HIS A 24 -1.49 -0.15 8.32
N LEU A 25 -0.84 0.91 7.84
CA LEU A 25 -1.54 2.09 7.31
C LEU A 25 -2.05 1.87 5.88
N PHE A 26 -1.21 1.27 5.05
CA PHE A 26 -1.38 1.25 3.61
C PHE A 26 -2.58 0.39 3.20
N ALA A 27 -2.81 -0.73 3.88
CA ALA A 27 -3.94 -1.60 3.61
C ALA A 27 -5.29 -0.94 3.92
N GLY A 28 -5.35 -0.05 4.92
CA GLY A 28 -6.55 0.73 5.25
C GLY A 28 -6.81 1.79 4.18
N PHE A 29 -5.86 2.69 3.97
CA PHE A 29 -6.02 3.79 3.01
C PHE A 29 -6.22 3.32 1.57
N MET A 30 -5.55 2.24 1.14
CA MET A 30 -5.81 1.68 -0.19
C MET A 30 -7.25 1.20 -0.36
N ARG A 31 -7.86 0.63 0.70
CA ARG A 31 -9.27 0.22 0.64
C ARG A 31 -10.18 1.43 0.53
N ASP A 32 -9.89 2.52 1.22
CA ASP A 32 -10.68 3.76 1.14
C ASP A 32 -10.69 4.36 -0.28
N HIS A 33 -9.57 4.25 -1.01
CA HIS A 33 -9.42 4.86 -2.33
C HIS A 33 -9.69 3.94 -3.53
N LEU A 34 -9.55 2.62 -3.36
CA LEU A 34 -9.64 1.67 -4.47
C LEU A 34 -10.88 0.78 -4.44
N ASN A 35 -11.39 0.43 -3.26
CA ASN A 35 -12.56 -0.44 -3.17
C ASN A 35 -13.80 0.26 -3.76
N GLY A 36 -14.65 -0.53 -4.39
CA GLY A 36 -15.88 -0.05 -5.03
C GLY A 36 -16.77 -1.22 -5.44
N GLN A 37 -17.76 -0.95 -6.28
CA GLN A 37 -18.69 -2.00 -6.75
C GLN A 37 -18.00 -3.08 -7.60
N ASP A 38 -16.90 -2.72 -8.26
CA ASP A 38 -16.19 -3.55 -9.23
C ASP A 38 -14.82 -4.04 -8.74
N VAL A 39 -14.37 -3.57 -7.57
CA VAL A 39 -13.05 -3.85 -7.02
C VAL A 39 -13.13 -4.06 -5.52
N GLU A 40 -12.52 -5.15 -5.04
CA GLU A 40 -12.39 -5.45 -3.61
C GLU A 40 -10.99 -5.98 -3.30
N ILE A 41 -10.22 -5.23 -2.51
CA ILE A 41 -8.88 -5.65 -2.08
C ILE A 41 -8.99 -6.84 -1.11
N ILE A 42 -8.28 -7.91 -1.43
CA ILE A 42 -8.13 -9.11 -0.59
C ILE A 42 -7.00 -8.89 0.42
N ASP A 43 -5.80 -8.55 -0.06
CA ASP A 43 -4.60 -8.44 0.76
C ASP A 43 -3.57 -7.46 0.17
N ILE A 44 -2.82 -6.78 1.04
CA ILE A 44 -1.64 -5.98 0.69
C ILE A 44 -0.50 -6.38 1.63
N SER A 45 0.49 -7.10 1.09
CA SER A 45 1.61 -7.64 1.86
C SER A 45 2.95 -7.13 1.35
N PRO A 46 3.94 -6.87 2.23
CA PRO A 46 5.27 -6.44 1.84
C PRO A 46 6.03 -7.55 1.11
N MET A 47 6.83 -7.16 0.13
CA MET A 47 7.76 -8.09 -0.51
C MET A 47 8.93 -8.40 0.41
N GLY A 48 9.38 -9.66 0.46
CA GLY A 48 10.55 -10.06 1.25
C GLY A 48 11.85 -9.35 0.85
N CYS A 49 11.97 -8.89 -0.41
CA CYS A 49 13.09 -8.06 -0.86
C CYS A 49 12.99 -6.59 -0.40
N ARG A 50 11.88 -6.19 0.25
CA ARG A 50 11.59 -4.85 0.79
C ARG A 50 11.69 -3.72 -0.24
N THR A 51 11.36 -4.01 -1.49
CA THR A 51 11.32 -3.02 -2.58
C THR A 51 9.89 -2.57 -2.93
N GLY A 52 8.87 -3.09 -2.25
CA GLY A 52 7.48 -2.83 -2.57
C GLY A 52 6.51 -3.78 -1.89
N PHE A 53 5.29 -3.81 -2.41
CA PHE A 53 4.17 -4.60 -1.89
C PHE A 53 3.49 -5.37 -3.03
N TYR A 54 2.89 -6.51 -2.70
CA TYR A 54 1.92 -7.18 -3.56
C TYR A 54 0.51 -6.86 -3.09
N MET A 55 -0.35 -6.48 -4.03
CA MET A 55 -1.78 -6.28 -3.76
C MET A 55 -2.62 -7.30 -4.54
N SER A 56 -3.36 -8.13 -3.82
CA SER A 56 -4.35 -9.03 -4.40
C SER A 56 -5.76 -8.43 -4.25
N LEU A 57 -6.58 -8.55 -5.29
CA LEU A 57 -7.93 -7.99 -5.33
C LEU A 57 -8.84 -8.80 -6.25
N ILE A 58 -10.14 -8.70 -6.00
CA ILE A 58 -11.22 -9.08 -6.89
C ILE A 58 -11.48 -7.91 -7.83
N GLY A 59 -11.71 -8.20 -9.11
CA GLY A 59 -11.92 -7.18 -10.15
C GLY A 59 -10.69 -6.96 -11.03
N THR A 60 -10.84 -6.06 -11.99
CA THR A 60 -9.81 -5.72 -12.99
C THR A 60 -9.72 -4.20 -13.20
N PRO A 61 -9.34 -3.42 -12.17
CA PRO A 61 -9.05 -2.01 -12.37
C PRO A 61 -7.83 -1.85 -13.29
N ASP A 62 -7.79 -0.76 -14.05
CA ASP A 62 -6.57 -0.39 -14.78
C ASP A 62 -5.47 0.10 -13.82
N GLU A 63 -4.23 0.05 -14.31
CA GLU A 63 -3.04 0.42 -13.55
C GLU A 63 -3.07 1.89 -13.12
N GLN A 64 -3.69 2.77 -13.92
CA GLN A 64 -3.73 4.20 -13.63
C GLN A 64 -4.68 4.52 -12.46
N ARG A 65 -5.79 3.79 -12.33
CA ARG A 65 -6.69 3.85 -11.17
C ARG A 65 -5.98 3.37 -9.92
N VAL A 66 -5.25 2.24 -10.01
CA VAL A 66 -4.44 1.73 -8.91
C VAL A 66 -3.37 2.74 -8.48
N ALA A 67 -2.65 3.34 -9.44
CA ALA A 67 -1.61 4.33 -9.15
C ALA A 67 -2.17 5.59 -8.48
N LYS A 68 -3.35 6.07 -8.88
CA LYS A 68 -4.02 7.21 -8.25
C LYS A 68 -4.44 6.91 -6.82
N ALA A 69 -5.03 5.73 -6.58
CA ALA A 69 -5.41 5.30 -5.24
C ALA A 69 -4.18 5.13 -4.34
N TRP A 70 -3.09 4.57 -4.88
CA TRP A 70 -1.82 4.46 -4.18
C TRP A 70 -1.25 5.81 -3.80
N GLN A 71 -1.22 6.79 -4.72
CA GLN A 71 -0.75 8.13 -4.40
C GLN A 71 -1.60 8.80 -3.29
N ALA A 72 -2.92 8.70 -3.37
CA ALA A 72 -3.82 9.23 -2.34
C ALA A 72 -3.58 8.57 -0.97
N ALA A 73 -3.36 7.24 -0.95
CA ALA A 73 -3.01 6.53 0.27
C ALA A 73 -1.68 6.99 0.88
N MET A 74 -0.68 7.32 0.05
CA MET A 74 0.59 7.91 0.55
C MET A 74 0.38 9.31 1.12
N ASP A 75 -0.48 10.12 0.51
CA ASP A 75 -0.83 11.44 1.04
C ASP A 75 -1.55 11.34 2.39
N ASP A 76 -2.34 10.28 2.62
CA ASP A 76 -2.97 10.03 3.91
C ASP A 76 -1.99 9.57 4.98
N VAL A 77 -0.97 8.78 4.62
CA VAL A 77 0.13 8.42 5.53
C VAL A 77 0.81 9.68 6.09
N LEU A 78 1.00 10.73 5.27
CA LEU A 78 1.59 12.00 5.71
C LEU A 78 0.74 12.77 6.72
N LYS A 79 -0.56 12.47 6.82
CA LYS A 79 -1.49 13.13 7.76
C LYS A 79 -1.55 12.44 9.12
N VAL A 80 -0.95 11.25 9.27
CA VAL A 80 -0.88 10.53 10.54
C VAL A 80 0.06 11.27 11.48
N ALA A 81 -0.48 11.81 12.58
CA ALA A 81 0.25 12.72 13.46
C ALA A 81 1.09 11.99 14.52
N SER A 82 0.66 10.80 14.96
CA SER A 82 1.36 10.05 16.01
C SER A 82 1.28 8.54 15.79
N GLN A 83 2.20 7.80 16.42
CA GLN A 83 2.20 6.34 16.38
C GLN A 83 0.94 5.72 16.99
N ASN A 84 0.29 6.41 17.94
CA ASN A 84 -0.95 5.95 18.56
C ASN A 84 -2.15 5.99 17.59
N ASP A 85 -2.02 6.71 16.47
CA ASP A 85 -3.04 6.79 15.44
C ASP A 85 -2.90 5.66 14.39
N ILE A 86 -1.88 4.80 14.54
CA ILE A 86 -1.62 3.70 13.63
C ILE A 86 -2.40 2.47 14.11
N PRO A 87 -3.31 1.91 13.29
CA PRO A 87 -4.05 0.72 13.67
C PRO A 87 -3.11 -0.44 13.96
N GLU A 88 -3.35 -1.15 15.06
CA GLU A 88 -2.72 -2.45 15.38
C GLU A 88 -1.17 -2.45 15.50
N LEU A 89 -0.54 -1.27 15.71
CA LEU A 89 0.91 -1.10 15.89
C LEU A 89 1.40 -1.10 17.35
#